data_AF-A0A9N9SGF0-F1
#
_entry.id   AF-A0A9N9SGF0-F1
#
_cell.length_a   1.000
_cell.length_b   1.000
_cell.length_c   1.000
_cell.angle_alpha   90.00
_cell.angle_beta   90.00
_cell.angle_gamma   90.00
#
_symmetry.space_group_name_H-M   'P 1'
#
loop_
_entity.id
_entity.type
_entity.pdbx_description
1 polymer ?
#
loop_
_entity_poly.entity_id
_entity_poly.type
_entity_poly.pdbx_seq_one_letter_code
_entity_poly.pdbx_strand_id
1 'polypeptide(L)'
;MYSMKTLVLCLLVCVTVCGTIRKPKPVVILKCCKNNEYLPLSGDNKCVQNDSSSWHIDIFNGRKGHFEMHTSLPEHWIIKEGMIPKCAKPKKLFFKSRSSIPFLNGSIYSVEYGKLLHPDQICIDYNAFLVCLNEPHNLIKKCCGENAIFSETNGTCRNFNDQSYKIDVGQNWTLGAGFPICTENKLHVVVGELHKSKIFDNGSLLVDNKIILSAGNFCLEHVLEHTGRSASVITCPEHLPPQPQPSRPQNETDLRFTIYPIGLAISVIFLAATLAAGALMPASHHVLHWRCQTNHVTCLLLGDVLLCVTHLSGRIDFWPCFMIGYQRIAARIAGNGKANELVRRGPGNGGVKLIVVPGHKGIAAQIAGNGKADEFVRR
;
A
#
# COMPACT_ATOMS: atom_id res chain seq x y z
N MET A 1 34.63 -70.41 19.11
CA MET A 1 34.77 -70.35 17.63
C MET A 1 33.55 -69.75 16.89
N TYR A 2 32.76 -68.84 17.49
CA TYR A 2 31.59 -68.22 16.84
C TYR A 2 31.74 -66.72 16.49
N SER A 3 32.89 -66.09 16.81
CA SER A 3 33.02 -64.62 16.72
C SER A 3 33.44 -64.08 15.35
N MET A 4 33.98 -64.91 14.46
CA MET A 4 34.60 -64.46 13.21
C MET A 4 33.64 -64.53 12.01
N LYS A 5 32.68 -65.45 12.01
CA LYS A 5 31.68 -65.58 10.94
C LYS A 5 30.62 -64.47 10.99
N THR A 6 30.24 -64.01 12.18
CA THR A 6 29.25 -62.95 12.36
C THR A 6 29.80 -61.57 11.96
N LEU A 7 31.08 -61.32 12.21
CA LEU A 7 31.74 -60.07 11.82
C LEU A 7 31.89 -59.95 10.29
N VAL A 8 32.23 -61.06 9.63
CA VAL A 8 32.36 -61.13 8.16
C VAL A 8 31.00 -60.96 7.48
N LEU A 9 29.93 -61.55 8.04
CA LEU A 9 28.58 -61.38 7.52
C LEU A 9 28.09 -59.93 7.68
N CYS A 10 28.39 -59.27 8.80
CA CYS A 10 28.05 -57.85 9.01
C CYS A 10 28.81 -56.92 8.05
N LEU A 11 30.10 -57.18 7.79
CA LEU A 11 30.90 -56.43 6.82
C LEU A 11 30.40 -56.63 5.39
N LEU A 12 30.04 -57.85 5.00
CA LEU A 12 29.47 -58.13 3.67
C LEU A 12 28.08 -57.49 3.48
N VAL A 13 27.24 -57.49 4.51
CA VAL A 13 25.94 -56.80 4.46
C VAL A 13 26.13 -55.29 4.39
N CYS A 14 27.10 -54.70 5.12
CA CYS A 14 27.41 -53.27 5.02
C CYS A 14 27.94 -52.86 3.64
N VAL A 15 28.71 -53.71 2.94
CA VAL A 15 29.20 -53.40 1.59
C VAL A 15 28.08 -53.48 0.54
N THR A 16 27.09 -54.36 0.71
CA THR A 16 25.95 -54.46 -0.22
C THR A 16 24.90 -53.35 -0.06
N VAL A 17 24.90 -52.62 1.06
CA VAL A 17 24.04 -51.45 1.30
C VAL A 17 24.85 -50.15 1.15
N CYS A 18 25.94 -50.17 0.39
CA CYS A 18 26.53 -48.92 -0.11
C CYS A 18 25.61 -48.43 -1.24
N GLY A 19 24.65 -47.59 -0.87
CA GLY A 19 23.62 -47.06 -1.74
C GLY A 19 24.19 -46.64 -3.10
N THR A 20 23.60 -47.16 -4.17
CA THR A 20 23.89 -46.69 -5.52
C THR A 20 23.56 -45.20 -5.57
N ILE A 21 24.58 -44.35 -5.48
CA ILE A 21 24.46 -42.91 -5.72
C ILE A 21 24.07 -42.78 -7.18
N ARG A 22 22.76 -42.71 -7.44
CA ARG A 22 22.22 -42.51 -8.79
C ARG A 22 22.72 -41.17 -9.29
N LYS A 23 23.72 -41.20 -10.17
CA LYS A 23 24.20 -40.00 -10.86
C LYS A 23 23.01 -39.34 -11.57
N PRO A 24 22.83 -38.02 -11.44
CA PRO A 24 21.75 -37.31 -12.11
C PRO A 24 21.84 -37.51 -13.63
N LYS A 25 20.68 -37.64 -14.29
CA LYS A 25 20.62 -37.81 -15.74
C LYS A 25 21.19 -36.56 -16.41
N PRO A 26 21.99 -36.70 -17.49
CA PRO A 26 22.50 -35.56 -18.22
C PRO A 26 21.35 -34.75 -18.83
N VAL A 27 21.42 -33.43 -18.73
CA VAL A 27 20.43 -32.49 -19.29
C VAL A 27 21.14 -31.54 -20.22
N VAL A 28 20.59 -31.35 -21.42
CA VAL A 28 21.10 -30.37 -22.39
C VAL A 28 20.51 -29.00 -22.08
N ILE A 29 21.37 -28.00 -21.90
CA ILE A 29 21.00 -26.61 -21.65
C ILE A 29 21.54 -25.76 -22.79
N LEU A 30 20.71 -24.88 -23.33
CA LEU A 30 21.12 -23.96 -24.38
C LEU A 30 21.70 -22.69 -23.73
N LYS A 31 22.92 -22.31 -24.10
CA LYS A 31 23.47 -20.97 -23.80
C LYS A 31 23.18 -20.05 -24.99
N CYS A 32 22.59 -18.88 -24.72
CA CYS A 32 22.17 -17.96 -25.78
C CYS A 32 23.34 -17.48 -26.64
N CYS A 33 24.43 -17.07 -25.98
CA CYS A 33 25.65 -16.59 -26.61
C CYS A 33 26.77 -17.63 -26.56
N LYS A 34 27.88 -17.38 -27.25
CA LYS A 34 29.10 -18.18 -27.13
C LYS A 34 29.73 -18.00 -25.74
N ASN A 35 30.64 -18.89 -25.29
CA ASN A 35 31.25 -18.77 -23.96
C ASN A 35 31.95 -17.44 -23.69
N ASN A 36 32.60 -16.86 -24.69
CA ASN A 36 33.27 -15.55 -24.62
C ASN A 36 32.30 -14.37 -24.85
N GLU A 37 31.00 -14.61 -24.83
CA GLU A 37 29.98 -13.61 -25.07
C GLU A 37 28.87 -13.73 -24.02
N TYR A 38 28.11 -12.64 -23.88
CA TYR A 38 26.94 -12.59 -23.01
C TYR A 38 25.82 -11.77 -23.63
N LEU A 39 24.60 -12.11 -23.23
CA LEU A 39 23.41 -11.33 -23.55
C LEU A 39 23.29 -10.12 -22.59
N PRO A 40 23.38 -8.87 -23.10
CA PRO A 40 23.27 -7.69 -22.26
C PRO A 40 21.83 -7.51 -21.74
N LEU A 41 21.74 -6.93 -20.53
CA LEU A 41 20.46 -6.62 -19.86
C LEU A 41 19.62 -5.61 -20.66
N SER A 42 20.28 -4.59 -21.21
CA SER A 42 19.66 -3.52 -21.98
C SER A 42 20.02 -3.64 -23.46
N GLY A 43 19.04 -3.37 -24.33
CA GLY A 43 19.21 -3.40 -25.79
C GLY A 43 18.73 -4.69 -26.47
N ASP A 44 19.05 -4.79 -27.76
CA ASP A 44 18.67 -5.90 -28.64
C ASP A 44 19.13 -7.27 -28.08
N ASN A 45 18.55 -8.35 -28.63
CA ASN A 45 18.98 -9.73 -28.36
C ASN A 45 20.30 -10.07 -29.08
N LYS A 46 21.31 -9.20 -28.96
CA LYS A 46 22.63 -9.33 -29.57
C LYS A 46 23.67 -9.64 -28.50
N CYS A 47 24.50 -10.64 -28.78
CA CYS A 47 25.60 -11.04 -27.91
C CYS A 47 26.74 -10.01 -27.95
N VAL A 48 27.33 -9.73 -26.79
CA VAL A 48 28.46 -8.82 -26.63
C VAL A 48 29.62 -9.60 -26.01
N GLN A 49 30.87 -9.23 -26.33
CA GLN A 49 32.06 -9.90 -25.77
C GLN A 49 32.07 -9.81 -24.24
N ASN A 50 32.43 -10.92 -23.59
CA ASN A 50 32.50 -11.07 -22.15
C ASN A 50 33.94 -11.33 -21.73
N ASP A 51 34.48 -10.45 -20.89
CA ASP A 51 35.80 -10.62 -20.28
C ASP A 51 35.75 -11.42 -18.97
N SER A 52 34.54 -11.73 -18.46
CA SER A 52 34.35 -12.48 -17.22
C SER A 52 34.27 -13.98 -17.47
N SER A 53 35.05 -14.76 -16.72
CA SER A 53 35.10 -16.22 -16.80
C SER A 53 34.15 -16.95 -15.84
N SER A 54 33.47 -16.23 -14.94
CA SER A 54 32.69 -16.87 -13.86
C SER A 54 31.18 -16.78 -14.10
N TRP A 55 30.53 -17.95 -14.25
CA TRP A 55 29.07 -18.06 -14.43
C TRP A 55 28.41 -18.46 -13.13
N HIS A 56 27.83 -17.48 -12.44
CA HIS A 56 27.08 -17.69 -11.21
C HIS A 56 25.58 -17.78 -11.50
N ILE A 57 24.92 -18.83 -10.99
CA ILE A 57 23.47 -19.00 -11.11
C ILE A 57 22.89 -19.62 -9.83
N ASP A 58 21.79 -19.07 -9.35
CA ASP A 58 21.03 -19.65 -8.24
C ASP A 58 20.03 -20.65 -8.78
N ILE A 59 20.18 -21.93 -8.44
CA ILE A 59 19.31 -23.01 -8.92
C ILE A 59 18.49 -23.55 -7.76
N PHE A 60 17.18 -23.69 -7.96
CA PHE A 60 16.31 -24.27 -6.95
C PHE A 60 16.41 -25.80 -6.96
N ASN A 61 16.77 -26.37 -5.81
CA ASN A 61 16.81 -27.81 -5.62
C ASN A 61 15.50 -28.29 -5.00
N GLY A 62 14.56 -28.73 -5.85
CA GLY A 62 13.25 -29.20 -5.41
C GLY A 62 13.27 -30.38 -4.44
N ARG A 63 14.36 -31.17 -4.37
CA ARG A 63 14.49 -32.26 -3.39
C ARG A 63 14.88 -31.75 -2.00
N LYS A 64 15.66 -30.67 -1.94
CA LYS A 64 16.15 -30.10 -0.68
C LYS A 64 15.34 -28.88 -0.22
N GLY A 65 14.46 -28.35 -1.06
CA GLY A 65 13.55 -27.24 -0.74
C GLY A 65 14.22 -25.87 -0.60
N HIS A 66 15.44 -25.68 -1.11
CA HIS A 66 16.15 -24.40 -1.05
C HIS A 66 16.93 -24.11 -2.35
N PHE A 67 17.36 -22.86 -2.49
CA PHE A 67 18.23 -22.42 -3.57
C PHE A 67 19.68 -22.76 -3.24
N GLU A 68 20.39 -23.31 -4.22
CA GLU A 68 21.81 -23.58 -4.16
C GLU A 68 22.51 -22.58 -5.09
N MET A 69 23.45 -21.80 -4.53
CA MET A 69 24.29 -20.91 -5.33
C MET A 69 25.38 -21.74 -5.99
N HIS A 70 25.38 -21.77 -7.31
CA HIS A 70 26.35 -22.51 -8.10
C HIS A 70 27.39 -21.53 -8.66
N THR A 71 28.65 -21.67 -8.20
CA THR A 71 29.81 -20.97 -8.77
C THR A 71 30.29 -21.60 -10.07
N SER A 72 29.98 -22.88 -10.25
CA SER A 72 30.08 -23.63 -11.51
C SER A 72 28.74 -24.30 -11.80
N LEU A 73 28.39 -24.37 -13.09
CA LEU A 73 27.16 -25.04 -13.52
C LEU A 73 27.14 -26.50 -13.03
N PRO A 74 25.94 -27.05 -12.74
CA PRO A 74 25.83 -28.45 -12.32
C PRO A 74 26.53 -29.42 -13.28
N GLU A 75 27.26 -30.40 -12.75
CA GLU A 75 28.10 -31.32 -13.54
C GLU A 75 27.31 -32.12 -14.60
N HIS A 76 26.02 -32.36 -14.36
CA HIS A 76 25.15 -33.08 -15.29
C HIS A 76 24.54 -32.19 -16.38
N TRP A 77 24.83 -30.89 -16.38
CA TRP A 77 24.42 -29.97 -17.44
C TRP A 77 25.41 -30.02 -18.60
N ILE A 78 24.90 -30.35 -19.78
CA ILE A 78 25.63 -30.30 -21.04
C ILE A 78 25.24 -29.00 -21.72
N ILE A 79 26.14 -28.02 -21.71
CA ILE A 79 25.89 -26.72 -22.31
C ILE A 79 26.11 -26.80 -23.82
N LYS A 80 25.15 -26.29 -24.59
CA LYS A 80 25.32 -26.04 -26.01
C LYS A 80 25.20 -24.55 -26.29
N GLU A 81 26.26 -23.98 -26.85
CA GLU A 81 26.45 -22.53 -26.94
C GLU A 81 25.93 -21.92 -28.24
N GLY A 82 25.71 -20.61 -28.21
CA GLY A 82 25.32 -19.82 -29.38
C GLY A 82 23.98 -20.23 -29.98
N MET A 83 23.07 -20.77 -29.16
CA MET A 83 21.77 -21.26 -29.62
C MET A 83 20.63 -20.48 -29.00
N ILE A 84 19.93 -19.73 -29.85
CA ILE A 84 18.69 -19.03 -29.52
C ILE A 84 17.51 -20.00 -29.79
N PRO A 85 16.49 -20.03 -28.91
CA PRO A 85 15.35 -20.92 -29.10
C PRO A 85 14.53 -20.53 -30.34
N LYS A 86 13.96 -21.53 -31.02
CA LYS A 86 13.31 -21.37 -32.33
C LYS A 86 11.88 -20.82 -32.20
N CYS A 87 11.74 -19.53 -31.95
CA CYS A 87 10.44 -18.85 -32.00
C CYS A 87 10.51 -17.48 -32.68
N ALA A 88 9.36 -17.02 -33.18
CA ALA A 88 9.26 -15.78 -33.96
C ALA A 88 9.64 -14.52 -33.16
N LYS A 89 9.33 -14.48 -31.85
CA LYS A 89 9.61 -13.35 -30.96
C LYS A 89 10.03 -13.85 -29.57
N PRO A 90 11.31 -14.17 -29.34
CA PRO A 90 11.78 -14.56 -28.01
C PRO A 90 11.65 -13.38 -27.04
N LYS A 91 11.10 -13.63 -25.85
CA LYS A 91 11.06 -12.63 -24.77
C LYS A 91 12.28 -12.79 -23.88
N LYS A 92 12.88 -11.65 -23.50
CA LYS A 92 13.98 -11.59 -22.53
C LYS A 92 13.40 -11.50 -21.14
N LEU A 93 13.86 -12.38 -20.26
CA LEU A 93 13.51 -12.41 -18.84
C LEU A 93 14.81 -12.39 -18.02
N PHE A 94 14.71 -12.01 -16.75
CA PHE A 94 15.87 -11.68 -15.90
C PHE A 94 15.89 -12.48 -14.61
N PHE A 95 17.08 -12.79 -14.10
CA PHE A 95 17.23 -13.40 -12.77
C PHE A 95 16.88 -12.43 -11.64
N LYS A 96 17.06 -11.12 -11.89
CA LYS A 96 16.86 -10.07 -10.90
C LYS A 96 15.40 -10.12 -10.41
N SER A 97 15.23 -10.20 -9.10
CA SER A 97 13.94 -10.27 -8.38
C SER A 97 13.26 -11.64 -8.32
N ARG A 98 13.95 -12.76 -8.61
CA ARG A 98 13.37 -14.13 -8.54
C ARG A 98 12.09 -14.29 -9.37
N SER A 99 11.93 -13.48 -10.41
CA SER A 99 10.81 -13.55 -11.35
C SER A 99 10.88 -14.82 -12.20
N SER A 100 12.02 -15.51 -12.22
CA SER A 100 12.13 -16.85 -12.77
C SER A 100 13.10 -17.71 -11.97
N ILE A 101 12.74 -18.99 -11.86
CA ILE A 101 13.36 -19.95 -10.96
C ILE A 101 13.88 -21.11 -11.81
N PRO A 102 15.21 -21.22 -12.03
CA PRO A 102 15.78 -22.37 -12.72
C PRO A 102 15.85 -23.58 -11.78
N PHE A 103 15.66 -24.77 -12.35
CA PHE A 103 15.70 -26.05 -11.65
C PHE A 103 16.84 -26.92 -12.16
N LEU A 104 17.29 -27.88 -11.35
CA LEU A 104 18.36 -28.82 -11.70
C LEU A 104 18.09 -29.66 -12.96
N ASN A 105 16.82 -29.85 -13.35
CA ASN A 105 16.45 -30.53 -14.59
C ASN A 105 16.55 -29.63 -15.83
N GLY A 106 17.04 -28.40 -15.69
CA GLY A 106 17.16 -27.40 -16.75
C GLY A 106 15.91 -26.59 -17.03
N SER A 107 14.76 -26.98 -16.48
CA SER A 107 13.52 -26.20 -16.66
C SER A 107 13.59 -24.89 -15.87
N ILE A 108 12.80 -23.90 -16.30
CA ILE A 108 12.66 -22.62 -15.61
C ILE A 108 11.19 -22.37 -15.34
N TYR A 109 10.83 -22.11 -14.08
CA TYR A 109 9.50 -21.60 -13.76
C TYR A 109 9.51 -20.09 -13.84
N SER A 110 8.73 -19.53 -14.76
CA SER A 110 8.52 -18.09 -14.83
C SER A 110 7.36 -17.71 -13.92
N VAL A 111 7.66 -16.95 -12.87
CA VAL A 111 6.66 -16.43 -11.94
C VAL A 111 5.71 -15.48 -12.67
N GLU A 112 6.25 -14.64 -13.54
CA GLU A 112 5.48 -13.66 -14.32
C GLU A 112 4.39 -14.31 -15.17
N TYR A 113 4.67 -15.47 -15.77
CA TYR A 113 3.72 -16.18 -16.64
C TYR A 113 3.07 -17.41 -15.98
N GLY A 114 3.37 -17.69 -14.71
CA GLY A 114 2.87 -18.87 -14.00
C GLY A 114 3.19 -20.20 -14.70
N LYS A 115 4.29 -20.26 -15.46
CA LYS A 115 4.54 -21.34 -16.43
C LYS A 115 5.90 -21.98 -16.23
N LEU A 116 5.93 -23.32 -16.23
CA LEU A 116 7.15 -24.10 -16.30
C LEU A 116 7.58 -24.26 -17.76
N LEU A 117 8.76 -23.73 -18.08
CA LEU A 117 9.35 -23.76 -19.42
C LEU A 117 10.35 -24.90 -19.53
N HIS A 118 10.26 -25.66 -20.63
CA HIS A 118 11.14 -26.79 -20.88
C HIS A 118 12.51 -26.29 -21.45
N PRO A 119 13.64 -27.00 -21.19
CA PRO A 119 14.98 -26.57 -21.63
C PRO A 119 15.16 -26.26 -23.12
N ASP A 120 14.31 -26.80 -23.99
CA ASP A 120 14.35 -26.57 -25.45
C ASP A 120 13.66 -25.28 -25.89
N GLN A 121 12.82 -24.69 -25.03
CA GLN A 121 12.10 -23.44 -25.26
C GLN A 121 12.85 -22.22 -24.75
N ILE A 122 14.01 -22.45 -24.12
CA ILE A 122 14.78 -21.43 -23.43
C ILE A 122 16.24 -21.49 -23.84
N CYS A 123 16.91 -20.35 -23.82
CA CYS A 123 18.35 -20.31 -23.67
C CYS A 123 18.69 -19.44 -22.46
N ILE A 124 19.77 -19.81 -21.77
CA ILE A 124 20.22 -19.18 -20.53
C ILE A 124 21.52 -18.43 -20.81
N ASP A 125 21.69 -17.28 -20.18
CA ASP A 125 22.95 -16.55 -20.15
C ASP A 125 23.25 -16.05 -18.73
N TYR A 126 24.34 -15.31 -18.53
CA TYR A 126 24.79 -14.91 -17.20
C TYR A 126 23.73 -14.15 -16.39
N ASN A 127 23.00 -13.21 -17.01
CA ASN A 127 22.07 -12.31 -16.32
C ASN A 127 20.62 -12.38 -16.84
N ALA A 128 20.37 -13.17 -17.87
CA ALA A 128 19.10 -13.19 -18.58
C ALA A 128 18.86 -14.56 -19.22
N PHE A 129 17.62 -14.80 -19.60
CA PHE A 129 17.21 -15.96 -20.40
C PHE A 129 16.28 -15.47 -21.50
N LEU A 130 16.43 -16.06 -22.68
CA LEU A 130 15.46 -15.87 -23.77
C LEU A 130 14.50 -17.04 -23.75
N VAL A 131 13.22 -16.73 -23.78
CA VAL A 131 12.16 -17.74 -23.71
C VAL A 131 11.21 -17.60 -24.88
N CYS A 132 10.73 -18.75 -25.35
CA CYS A 132 9.66 -18.82 -26.31
C CYS A 132 8.31 -18.94 -25.59
N LEU A 133 7.54 -17.86 -25.65
CA LEU A 133 6.15 -17.86 -25.18
C LEU A 133 5.26 -17.90 -26.41
N ASN A 134 4.48 -18.97 -26.54
CA ASN A 134 3.55 -19.18 -27.66
C ASN A 134 2.28 -18.32 -27.56
N GLU A 135 2.25 -17.31 -26.68
CA GLU A 135 1.05 -16.58 -26.31
C GLU A 135 1.17 -15.09 -26.71
N PRO A 136 0.27 -14.58 -27.55
CA PRO A 136 0.25 -13.18 -27.98
C PRO A 136 -0.44 -12.24 -26.96
N HIS A 137 -0.50 -12.60 -25.68
CA HIS A 137 -1.32 -11.87 -24.73
C HIS A 137 -0.54 -10.77 -24.01
N ASN A 138 -0.92 -9.54 -24.33
CA ASN A 138 -1.37 -8.52 -23.39
C ASN A 138 -1.46 -9.02 -21.93
N LEU A 139 -0.32 -8.96 -21.22
CA LEU A 139 -0.17 -9.44 -19.84
C LEU A 139 -0.32 -8.26 -18.87
N ILE A 140 -1.19 -8.40 -17.87
CA ILE A 140 -1.29 -7.48 -16.74
C ILE A 140 -0.86 -8.21 -15.48
N LYS A 141 -0.03 -7.57 -14.66
CA LYS A 141 0.48 -8.18 -13.44
C LYS A 141 -0.56 -8.11 -12.33
N LYS A 142 -0.82 -9.23 -11.68
CA LYS A 142 -1.42 -9.38 -10.36
C LYS A 142 -0.32 -9.43 -9.31
N CYS A 143 -0.42 -8.58 -8.27
CA CYS A 143 0.70 -8.43 -7.33
C CYS A 143 0.92 -9.69 -6.48
N CYS A 144 -0.16 -10.28 -5.95
CA CYS A 144 -0.12 -11.33 -4.92
C CYS A 144 -0.63 -12.69 -5.43
N GLY A 145 -0.17 -13.16 -6.59
CA GLY A 145 -0.48 -14.51 -7.09
C GLY A 145 -1.98 -14.88 -7.06
N GLU A 146 -2.32 -16.16 -7.13
CA GLU A 146 -3.74 -16.56 -7.17
C GLU A 146 -4.41 -16.54 -5.78
N ASN A 147 -3.69 -16.98 -4.74
CA ASN A 147 -4.25 -17.24 -3.40
C ASN A 147 -3.75 -16.27 -2.33
N ALA A 148 -3.44 -15.03 -2.69
CA ALA A 148 -3.05 -14.02 -1.74
C ALA A 148 -3.61 -12.64 -2.08
N ILE A 149 -3.67 -11.79 -1.06
CA ILE A 149 -4.14 -10.41 -1.11
C ILE A 149 -3.05 -9.49 -0.56
N PHE A 150 -3.00 -8.24 -1.03
CA PHE A 150 -2.02 -7.28 -0.54
C PHE A 150 -2.47 -6.67 0.79
N SER A 151 -1.58 -6.59 1.79
CA SER A 151 -1.80 -5.80 3.00
C SER A 151 -0.96 -4.54 2.93
N GLU A 152 -1.64 -3.39 2.87
CA GLU A 152 -1.01 -2.08 2.82
C GLU A 152 -0.28 -1.76 4.11
N THR A 153 -0.84 -2.16 5.26
CA THR A 153 -0.22 -1.94 6.59
C THR A 153 1.14 -2.61 6.71
N ASN A 154 1.29 -3.81 6.12
CA ASN A 154 2.54 -4.58 6.21
C ASN A 154 3.41 -4.46 4.95
N GLY A 155 2.88 -3.91 3.86
CA GLY A 155 3.55 -3.89 2.56
C GLY A 155 3.82 -5.28 1.97
N THR A 156 3.00 -6.28 2.30
CA THR A 156 3.25 -7.69 1.94
C THR A 156 1.98 -8.41 1.51
N CYS A 157 2.14 -9.45 0.69
CA CYS A 157 1.07 -10.39 0.36
C CYS A 157 0.77 -11.33 1.54
N ARG A 158 -0.51 -11.51 1.85
CA ARG A 158 -0.98 -12.50 2.83
C ARG A 158 -1.84 -13.54 2.15
N ASN A 159 -1.68 -14.80 2.54
CA ASN A 159 -2.51 -15.89 2.04
C ASN A 159 -3.98 -15.57 2.35
N PHE A 160 -4.80 -15.60 1.31
CA PHE A 160 -6.20 -15.23 1.37
C PHE A 160 -6.95 -16.10 0.38
N ASN A 161 -7.63 -17.11 0.91
CA ASN A 161 -8.27 -18.17 0.14
C ASN A 161 -9.77 -17.92 0.01
N ASP A 162 -10.13 -16.80 -0.61
CA ASP A 162 -11.51 -16.44 -0.94
C ASP A 162 -11.64 -16.21 -2.44
N GLN A 163 -12.49 -17.03 -3.08
CA GLN A 163 -12.72 -17.02 -4.52
C GLN A 163 -13.45 -15.75 -5.01
N SER A 164 -14.04 -14.96 -4.10
CA SER A 164 -14.73 -13.71 -4.45
C SER A 164 -13.79 -12.56 -4.84
N TYR A 165 -12.49 -12.67 -4.53
CA TYR A 165 -11.47 -11.64 -4.79
C TYR A 165 -10.66 -11.93 -6.07
N LYS A 166 -11.31 -12.51 -7.08
CA LYS A 166 -10.72 -12.67 -8.41
C LYS A 166 -10.81 -11.37 -9.18
N ILE A 167 -9.69 -10.98 -9.77
CA ILE A 167 -9.59 -9.80 -10.61
C ILE A 167 -9.98 -10.21 -12.03
N ASP A 168 -10.99 -9.55 -12.60
CA ASP A 168 -11.34 -9.71 -14.00
C ASP A 168 -10.79 -8.52 -14.80
N VAL A 169 -9.93 -8.83 -15.77
CA VAL A 169 -9.32 -7.85 -16.69
C VAL A 169 -9.87 -7.99 -18.12
N GLY A 170 -10.93 -8.80 -18.30
CA GLY A 170 -11.54 -9.09 -19.59
C GLY A 170 -10.82 -10.18 -20.40
N GLN A 171 -11.44 -10.63 -21.49
CA GLN A 171 -10.99 -11.79 -22.28
C GLN A 171 -9.71 -11.55 -23.11
N ASN A 172 -9.33 -10.28 -23.32
CA ASN A 172 -8.15 -9.92 -24.13
C ASN A 172 -6.85 -9.91 -23.33
N TRP A 173 -6.92 -9.98 -22.00
CA TRP A 173 -5.79 -9.82 -21.11
C TRP A 173 -5.59 -11.07 -20.25
N THR A 174 -4.33 -11.42 -20.01
CA THR A 174 -3.96 -12.48 -19.09
C THR A 174 -3.34 -11.90 -17.82
N LEU A 175 -3.65 -12.50 -16.67
CA LEU A 175 -3.04 -12.12 -15.40
C LEU A 175 -1.74 -12.87 -15.19
N GLY A 176 -0.63 -12.14 -15.15
CA GLY A 176 0.66 -12.62 -14.70
C GLY A 176 0.89 -12.33 -13.23
N ALA A 177 1.90 -12.92 -12.58
CA ALA A 177 2.21 -12.60 -11.19
C ALA A 177 3.44 -11.67 -11.07
N GLY A 178 3.39 -10.71 -10.14
CA GLY A 178 4.58 -9.98 -9.73
C GLY A 178 4.36 -8.50 -9.49
N PHE A 179 5.34 -7.90 -8.82
CA PHE A 179 5.37 -6.48 -8.50
C PHE A 179 6.10 -5.67 -9.57
N PRO A 180 5.79 -4.38 -9.72
CA PRO A 180 6.63 -3.45 -10.47
C PRO A 180 8.01 -3.33 -9.82
N ILE A 181 9.03 -2.99 -10.62
CA ILE A 181 10.41 -2.90 -10.15
C ILE A 181 10.65 -1.48 -9.66
N CYS A 182 10.62 -1.28 -8.34
CA CYS A 182 10.90 0.02 -7.74
C CYS A 182 12.39 0.22 -7.46
N THR A 183 12.94 1.40 -7.77
CA THR A 183 14.34 1.77 -7.52
C THR A 183 14.55 2.29 -6.10
N GLU A 184 13.58 3.01 -5.54
CA GLU A 184 13.71 3.68 -4.23
C GLU A 184 12.90 2.96 -3.15
N ASN A 185 13.56 2.58 -2.05
CA ASN A 185 12.99 1.97 -0.83
C ASN A 185 12.12 0.70 -1.01
N LYS A 186 11.93 0.20 -2.23
CA LYS A 186 11.04 -0.95 -2.57
C LYS A 186 9.62 -0.77 -2.01
N LEU A 187 9.20 0.47 -1.82
CA LEU A 187 7.88 0.78 -1.30
C LEU A 187 6.88 0.78 -2.45
N HIS A 188 5.77 0.10 -2.23
CA HIS A 188 4.66 0.05 -3.16
C HIS A 188 3.53 0.89 -2.59
N VAL A 189 2.89 1.68 -3.45
CA VAL A 189 1.79 2.57 -3.06
C VAL A 189 0.52 2.23 -3.84
N VAL A 190 -0.61 2.31 -3.15
CA VAL A 190 -1.93 2.14 -3.74
C VAL A 190 -2.39 3.50 -4.28
N VAL A 191 -2.73 3.58 -5.57
CA VAL A 191 -2.94 4.87 -6.26
C VAL A 191 -4.35 5.09 -6.77
N GLY A 192 -5.16 4.04 -6.83
CA GLY A 192 -6.54 4.13 -7.27
C GLY A 192 -7.19 2.76 -7.39
N GLU A 193 -8.43 2.76 -7.89
CA GLU A 193 -9.24 1.55 -8.05
C GLU A 193 -9.36 1.18 -9.54
N LEU A 194 -9.35 -0.12 -9.83
CA LEU A 194 -9.41 -0.65 -11.20
C LEU A 194 -10.70 -0.23 -11.91
N HIS A 195 -11.85 -0.21 -11.23
CA HIS A 195 -13.13 0.19 -11.83
C HIS A 195 -13.18 1.66 -12.27
N LYS A 196 -12.33 2.53 -11.70
CA LYS A 196 -12.17 3.95 -12.10
C LYS A 196 -11.03 4.14 -13.10
N SER A 197 -10.39 3.05 -13.50
CA SER A 197 -9.23 3.05 -14.36
C SER A 197 -9.56 2.49 -15.73
N LYS A 198 -8.85 2.95 -16.77
CA LYS A 198 -9.01 2.47 -18.14
C LYS A 198 -7.70 1.86 -18.64
N ILE A 199 -7.75 0.58 -18.99
CA ILE A 199 -6.65 -0.13 -19.65
C ILE A 199 -6.71 0.19 -21.14
N PHE A 200 -5.58 0.56 -21.73
CA PHE A 200 -5.42 0.79 -23.17
C PHE A 200 -4.85 -0.47 -23.86
N ASP A 201 -5.03 -0.57 -25.18
CA ASP A 201 -4.61 -1.74 -25.97
C ASP A 201 -3.09 -1.99 -25.95
N ASN A 202 -2.30 -0.93 -25.70
CA ASN A 202 -0.84 -1.00 -25.51
C ASN A 202 -0.43 -1.53 -24.12
N GLY A 203 -1.38 -1.80 -23.22
CA GLY A 203 -1.17 -2.27 -21.85
C GLY A 203 -0.92 -1.17 -20.82
N SER A 204 -0.93 0.10 -21.23
CA SER A 204 -0.91 1.22 -20.28
C SER A 204 -2.25 1.38 -19.57
N LEU A 205 -2.22 1.97 -18.39
CA LEU A 205 -3.37 2.17 -17.52
C LEU A 205 -3.53 3.65 -17.19
N LEU A 206 -4.72 4.20 -17.45
CA LEU A 206 -5.14 5.52 -16.96
C LEU A 206 -5.89 5.35 -15.64
N VAL A 207 -5.33 5.84 -14.55
CA VAL A 207 -5.93 5.81 -13.21
C VAL A 207 -6.61 7.15 -12.92
N ASP A 208 -7.89 7.10 -12.50
CA ASP A 208 -8.71 8.26 -12.11
C ASP A 208 -8.68 9.43 -13.12
N ASN A 209 -8.53 9.13 -14.42
CA ASN A 209 -8.38 10.11 -15.51
C ASN A 209 -7.24 11.13 -15.33
N LYS A 210 -6.23 10.83 -14.49
CA LYS A 210 -5.14 11.76 -14.17
C LYS A 210 -3.75 11.19 -14.38
N ILE A 211 -3.57 9.90 -14.08
CA ILE A 211 -2.25 9.28 -14.02
C ILE A 211 -2.16 8.19 -15.08
N ILE A 212 -1.17 8.27 -15.98
CA ILE A 212 -0.91 7.24 -16.98
C ILE A 212 0.28 6.41 -16.53
N LEU A 213 0.07 5.11 -16.35
CA LEU A 213 1.11 4.15 -15.99
C LEU A 213 1.39 3.21 -17.17
N SER A 214 2.67 3.07 -17.54
CA SER A 214 3.09 2.14 -18.59
C SER A 214 2.91 0.68 -18.18
N ALA A 215 2.73 -0.19 -19.17
CA ALA A 215 2.68 -1.63 -18.96
C ALA A 215 3.94 -2.11 -18.20
N GLY A 216 3.74 -2.85 -17.10
CA GLY A 216 4.81 -3.38 -16.26
C GLY A 216 5.24 -2.50 -15.08
N ASN A 217 4.85 -1.22 -15.05
CA ASN A 217 5.11 -0.29 -13.94
C ASN A 217 3.99 -0.28 -12.88
N PHE A 218 2.98 -1.12 -13.05
CA PHE A 218 1.91 -1.31 -12.09
C PHE A 218 1.56 -2.79 -11.98
N CYS A 219 0.89 -3.15 -10.89
CA CYS A 219 0.19 -4.41 -10.74
C CYS A 219 -1.18 -4.15 -10.10
N LEU A 220 -2.10 -5.10 -10.29
CA LEU A 220 -3.45 -5.05 -9.75
C LEU A 220 -3.57 -6.00 -8.57
N GLU A 221 -4.16 -5.56 -7.47
CA GLU A 221 -4.46 -6.44 -6.35
C GLU A 221 -5.59 -5.91 -5.47
N HIS A 222 -6.32 -6.80 -4.82
CA HIS A 222 -7.19 -6.39 -3.73
C HIS A 222 -6.36 -6.00 -2.50
N VAL A 223 -6.82 -5.01 -1.74
CA VAL A 223 -6.15 -4.55 -0.53
C VAL A 223 -6.96 -5.01 0.67
N LEU A 224 -6.32 -5.70 1.61
CA LEU A 224 -6.96 -6.29 2.79
C LEU A 224 -7.68 -5.24 3.63
N GLU A 225 -7.09 -4.06 3.77
CA GLU A 225 -7.62 -2.93 4.52
C GLU A 225 -8.85 -2.28 3.82
N HIS A 226 -9.07 -2.59 2.53
CA HIS A 226 -10.16 -2.07 1.70
C HIS A 226 -11.10 -3.19 1.22
N THR A 227 -11.36 -4.19 2.08
CA THR A 227 -12.28 -5.30 1.76
C THR A 227 -13.65 -4.81 1.24
N GLY A 228 -14.18 -5.52 0.23
CA GLY A 228 -15.43 -5.16 -0.45
C GLY A 228 -15.32 -4.07 -1.54
N ARG A 229 -14.13 -3.50 -1.78
CA ARG A 229 -13.88 -2.61 -2.93
C ARG A 229 -13.30 -3.36 -4.12
N SER A 230 -13.38 -2.72 -5.29
CA SER A 230 -12.74 -3.20 -6.52
C SER A 230 -11.23 -3.39 -6.32
N ALA A 231 -10.60 -4.21 -7.15
CA ALA A 231 -9.15 -4.37 -7.16
C ALA A 231 -8.48 -3.00 -7.25
N SER A 232 -7.39 -2.81 -6.52
CA SER A 232 -6.65 -1.56 -6.49
C SER A 232 -5.43 -1.62 -7.41
N VAL A 233 -4.99 -0.45 -7.85
CA VAL A 233 -3.80 -0.27 -8.67
C VAL A 233 -2.63 0.03 -7.74
N ILE A 234 -1.58 -0.78 -7.82
CA ILE A 234 -0.37 -0.66 -7.01
C ILE A 234 0.81 -0.34 -7.93
N THR A 235 1.58 0.69 -7.58
CA THR A 235 2.73 1.15 -8.36
C THR A 235 3.86 1.65 -7.44
N CYS A 236 4.98 2.03 -8.04
CA CYS A 236 6.11 2.63 -7.34
C CYS A 236 5.95 4.16 -7.29
N PRO A 237 6.32 4.83 -6.18
CA PRO A 237 6.22 6.29 -6.04
C PRO A 237 6.89 7.09 -7.15
N GLU A 238 8.02 6.60 -7.67
CA GLU A 238 8.79 7.23 -8.75
C GLU A 238 8.06 7.27 -10.11
N HIS A 239 7.03 6.45 -10.29
CA HIS A 239 6.22 6.44 -11.52
C HIS A 239 5.04 7.39 -11.46
N LEU A 240 4.79 7.98 -10.29
CA LEU A 240 3.73 8.97 -10.15
C LEU A 240 4.25 10.32 -10.64
N PRO A 241 3.38 11.11 -11.30
CA PRO A 241 3.70 12.51 -11.47
C PRO A 241 4.05 13.06 -10.09
N PRO A 242 5.04 13.97 -9.97
CA PRO A 242 5.32 14.63 -8.71
C PRO A 242 4.00 15.21 -8.25
N GLN A 243 3.39 14.55 -7.26
CA GLN A 243 2.23 15.13 -6.63
C GLN A 243 2.74 16.48 -6.11
N PRO A 244 1.99 17.57 -6.24
CA PRO A 244 2.06 18.56 -5.18
C PRO A 244 1.79 17.73 -3.94
N GLN A 245 2.85 17.35 -3.23
CA GLN A 245 2.72 16.55 -2.03
C GLN A 245 1.65 17.30 -1.23
N PRO A 246 0.60 16.64 -0.70
CA PRO A 246 0.05 17.18 0.52
C PRO A 246 1.29 17.23 1.39
N SER A 247 1.85 18.42 1.54
CA SER A 247 3.06 18.65 2.27
C SER A 247 2.80 17.96 3.60
N ARG A 248 3.43 16.78 3.79
CA ARG A 248 3.96 16.42 5.08
C ARG A 248 4.61 17.72 5.48
N PRO A 249 4.11 18.48 6.48
CA PRO A 249 4.37 19.90 6.58
C PRO A 249 5.87 20.07 6.71
N GLN A 250 6.54 20.20 5.55
CA GLN A 250 7.84 20.79 5.43
C GLN A 250 7.57 22.15 5.98
N ASN A 251 8.30 22.44 7.06
CA ASN A 251 8.43 23.68 7.79
C ASN A 251 8.43 24.94 6.91
N GLU A 252 7.36 25.20 6.20
CA GLU A 252 6.80 26.50 6.02
C GLU A 252 5.76 26.57 7.12
N THR A 253 6.24 26.94 8.32
CA THR A 253 5.38 27.60 9.29
C THR A 253 4.83 28.82 8.56
N ASP A 254 3.69 28.65 7.89
CA ASP A 254 2.94 29.74 7.29
C ASP A 254 2.86 30.81 8.39
N LEU A 255 3.55 31.93 8.17
CA LEU A 255 3.88 32.95 9.19
C LEU A 255 2.63 33.40 9.95
N ARG A 256 1.46 33.23 9.32
CA ARG A 256 0.12 33.39 9.89
C ARG A 256 -0.09 32.56 11.15
N PHE A 257 0.28 31.28 11.18
CA PHE A 257 0.13 30.41 12.36
C PHE A 257 1.03 30.81 13.54
N THR A 258 2.06 31.64 13.32
CA THR A 258 2.91 32.18 14.39
C THR A 258 2.52 33.60 14.78
N ILE A 259 2.14 34.44 13.81
CA ILE A 259 1.77 35.85 14.05
C ILE A 259 0.44 35.96 14.81
N TYR A 260 -0.57 35.14 14.46
CA TYR A 260 -1.87 35.18 15.14
C TYR A 260 -1.80 34.87 16.64
N PRO A 261 -1.16 33.78 17.11
CA PRO A 261 -1.06 33.51 18.55
C PRO A 261 -0.18 34.52 19.29
N ILE A 262 0.88 35.05 18.68
CA ILE A 262 1.70 36.11 19.29
C ILE A 262 0.89 37.40 19.45
N GLY A 263 0.14 37.81 18.41
CA GLY A 263 -0.73 38.98 18.47
C GLY A 263 -1.84 38.85 19.51
N LEU A 264 -2.47 37.66 19.62
CA LEU A 264 -3.46 37.36 20.66
C LEU A 264 -2.85 37.39 22.07
N ALA A 265 -1.66 36.83 22.27
CA ALA A 265 -1.00 36.83 23.57
C ALA A 265 -0.67 38.27 24.05
N ILE A 266 -0.18 39.12 23.13
CA ILE A 266 0.07 40.54 23.41
C ILE A 266 -1.24 41.25 23.75
N SER A 267 -2.32 41.03 22.98
CA SER A 267 -3.66 41.60 23.23
C SER A 267 -4.16 41.29 24.65
N VAL A 268 -4.07 40.01 25.07
CA VAL A 268 -4.49 39.58 26.41
C VAL A 268 -3.74 40.33 27.52
N ILE A 269 -2.44 40.54 27.37
CA ILE A 269 -1.63 41.28 28.36
C ILE A 269 -2.08 42.74 28.47
N PHE A 270 -2.29 43.42 27.34
CA PHE A 270 -2.77 44.81 27.33
C PHE A 270 -4.19 44.96 27.87
N LEU A 271 -5.09 44.02 27.56
CA LEU A 271 -6.45 44.01 28.09
C LEU A 271 -6.48 43.74 29.60
N ALA A 272 -5.64 42.81 30.09
CA ALA A 272 -5.49 42.54 31.52
C ALA A 272 -4.92 43.76 32.27
N ALA A 273 -3.91 44.43 31.72
CA ALA A 273 -3.37 45.67 32.28
C ALA A 273 -4.41 46.80 32.30
N THR A 274 -5.22 46.92 31.23
CA THR A 274 -6.31 47.90 31.16
C THR A 274 -7.41 47.60 32.18
N LEU A 275 -7.74 46.31 32.39
CA LEU A 275 -8.69 45.88 33.41
C LEU A 275 -8.16 46.16 34.82
N ALA A 276 -6.87 45.93 35.07
CA ALA A 276 -6.23 46.19 36.35
C ALA A 276 -6.11 47.70 36.65
N ALA A 277 -5.67 48.50 35.67
CA ALA A 277 -5.63 49.96 35.77
C ALA A 277 -7.03 50.54 35.96
N GLY A 278 -8.03 49.94 35.31
CA GLY A 278 -9.43 50.16 35.62
C GLY A 278 -9.71 49.90 37.10
N ALA A 279 -9.60 48.65 37.55
CA ALA A 279 -9.89 48.29 38.94
C ALA A 279 -9.16 49.14 40.01
N LEU A 280 -7.97 49.67 39.71
CA LEU A 280 -7.13 50.48 40.61
C LEU A 280 -7.39 51.99 40.57
N MET A 281 -8.22 52.52 39.67
CA MET A 281 -8.61 53.94 39.64
C MET A 281 -10.09 54.10 40.01
N PRO A 282 -10.46 54.17 41.30
CA PRO A 282 -11.86 54.29 41.73
C PRO A 282 -12.46 55.70 41.55
N ALA A 283 -11.85 56.59 40.75
CA ALA A 283 -12.01 58.04 40.92
C ALA A 283 -12.73 58.82 39.79
N SER A 284 -13.37 58.19 38.80
CA SER A 284 -14.06 58.95 37.72
C SER A 284 -15.57 58.66 37.62
N HIS A 285 -16.31 59.23 38.58
CA HIS A 285 -17.56 59.98 38.40
C HIS A 285 -18.58 59.55 37.30
N HIS A 286 -18.92 58.27 37.16
CA HIS A 286 -20.28 57.79 36.84
C HIS A 286 -20.28 56.25 36.89
N VAL A 287 -20.83 55.70 37.99
CA VAL A 287 -20.80 54.26 38.32
C VAL A 287 -21.39 53.37 37.21
N LEU A 288 -22.26 53.92 36.36
CA LEU A 288 -22.89 53.19 35.25
C LEU A 288 -21.97 52.99 34.04
N HIS A 289 -21.22 54.03 33.65
CA HIS A 289 -20.32 53.97 32.48
C HIS A 289 -19.13 53.04 32.76
N TRP A 290 -18.62 53.11 33.99
CA TRP A 290 -17.56 52.25 34.50
C TRP A 290 -17.87 50.76 34.37
N ARG A 291 -19.03 50.35 34.88
CA ARG A 291 -19.44 48.93 34.90
C ARG A 291 -19.63 48.36 33.50
N CYS A 292 -20.15 49.17 32.58
CA CYS A 292 -20.32 48.78 31.18
C CYS A 292 -18.96 48.60 30.50
N GLN A 293 -18.04 49.54 30.72
CA GLN A 293 -16.69 49.50 30.16
C GLN A 293 -15.88 48.32 30.69
N THR A 294 -15.94 48.04 31.99
CA THR A 294 -15.24 46.88 32.57
C THR A 294 -15.82 45.55 32.10
N ASN A 295 -17.13 45.45 31.94
CA ASN A 295 -17.79 44.24 31.45
C ASN A 295 -17.44 43.97 29.97
N HIS A 296 -17.39 45.03 29.15
CA HIS A 296 -16.96 44.94 27.75
C HIS A 296 -15.50 44.46 27.64
N VAL A 297 -14.58 45.07 28.39
CA VAL A 297 -13.16 44.69 28.40
C VAL A 297 -12.96 43.25 28.92
N THR A 298 -13.72 42.84 29.93
CA THR A 298 -13.69 41.46 30.45
C THR A 298 -14.16 40.44 29.41
N CYS A 299 -15.20 40.78 28.64
CA CYS A 299 -15.71 39.92 27.58
C CYS A 299 -14.69 39.74 26.44
N LEU A 300 -14.02 40.82 26.03
CA LEU A 300 -12.93 40.76 25.06
C LEU A 300 -11.75 39.93 25.56
N LEU A 301 -11.36 40.11 26.82
CA LEU A 301 -10.29 39.31 27.44
C LEU A 301 -10.61 37.81 27.45
N LEU A 302 -11.84 37.44 27.82
CA LEU A 302 -12.29 36.04 27.81
C LEU A 302 -12.30 35.46 26.38
N GLY A 303 -12.73 36.26 25.39
CA GLY A 303 -12.72 35.87 23.98
C GLY A 303 -11.32 35.60 23.45
N ASP A 304 -10.36 36.48 23.72
CA ASP A 304 -8.98 36.35 23.27
C ASP A 304 -8.27 35.16 23.93
N VAL A 305 -8.53 34.91 25.22
CA VAL A 305 -8.02 33.71 25.94
C VAL A 305 -8.56 32.43 25.31
N LEU A 306 -9.86 32.36 25.01
CA LEU A 306 -10.45 31.19 24.36
C LEU A 306 -9.88 30.94 22.96
N LEU A 307 -9.67 32.00 22.16
CA LEU A 307 -9.03 31.90 20.85
C LEU A 307 -7.56 31.48 20.97
N CYS A 308 -6.85 31.94 21.99
CA CYS A 308 -5.47 31.52 22.25
C CYS A 308 -5.40 30.01 22.58
N VAL A 309 -6.32 29.51 23.43
CA VAL A 309 -6.39 28.09 23.79
C VAL A 309 -6.70 27.20 22.58
N THR A 310 -7.61 27.61 21.70
CA THR A 310 -7.92 26.81 20.49
C THR A 310 -6.75 26.78 19.51
N HIS A 311 -5.98 27.87 19.42
CA HIS A 311 -4.79 27.93 18.57
C HIS A 311 -3.61 27.14 19.15
N LEU A 312 -3.46 27.09 20.49
CA LEU A 312 -2.39 26.33 21.15
C LEU A 312 -2.67 24.82 21.22
N SER A 313 -3.93 24.42 21.28
CA SER A 313 -4.33 23.03 21.52
C SER A 313 -4.15 22.09 20.31
N GLY A 314 -3.68 22.58 19.15
CA GLY A 314 -3.41 21.73 17.98
C GLY A 314 -4.64 20.92 17.53
N ARG A 315 -4.44 19.76 16.88
CA ARG A 315 -5.55 18.86 16.50
C ARG A 315 -6.24 18.34 17.76
N ILE A 316 -7.36 18.96 18.10
CA ILE A 316 -8.23 18.56 19.21
C ILE A 316 -9.20 17.50 18.70
N ASP A 317 -9.31 16.38 19.41
CA ASP A 317 -10.34 15.36 19.15
C ASP A 317 -11.75 15.97 19.18
N PHE A 318 -12.71 15.33 18.52
CA PHE A 318 -14.07 15.86 18.27
C PHE A 318 -14.86 16.30 19.53
N TRP A 319 -14.50 15.79 20.72
CA TRP A 319 -15.27 15.92 21.95
C TRP A 319 -15.29 17.33 22.60
N PRO A 320 -14.17 18.08 22.73
CA PRO A 320 -14.18 19.41 23.33
C PRO A 320 -14.81 20.47 22.41
N CYS A 321 -14.72 20.30 21.09
CA CYS A 321 -15.38 21.18 20.11
C CYS A 321 -16.91 21.12 20.23
N PHE A 322 -17.47 19.94 20.48
CA PHE A 322 -18.91 19.76 20.66
C PHE A 322 -19.42 20.46 21.93
N MET A 323 -18.65 20.40 23.03
CA MET A 323 -19.01 21.04 24.29
C MET A 323 -18.98 22.58 24.22
N ILE A 324 -17.99 23.15 23.52
CA ILE A 324 -17.90 24.60 23.29
C ILE A 324 -19.03 25.09 22.37
N GLY A 325 -19.39 24.30 21.35
CA GLY A 325 -20.54 24.59 20.48
C GLY A 325 -21.88 24.52 21.21
N TYR A 326 -22.06 23.51 22.08
CA TYR A 326 -23.28 23.34 22.86
C TYR A 326 -23.50 24.47 23.87
N GLN A 327 -22.46 24.97 24.53
CA GLN A 327 -22.58 26.11 25.43
C GLN A 327 -23.01 27.40 24.71
N ARG A 328 -22.56 27.63 23.47
CA ARG A 328 -23.02 28.78 22.66
C ARG A 328 -24.49 28.66 22.26
N ILE A 329 -24.98 27.46 21.98
CA ILE A 329 -26.39 27.22 21.64
C ILE A 329 -27.27 27.34 22.90
N ALA A 330 -26.84 26.78 24.03
CA ALA A 330 -27.56 26.87 25.31
C ALA A 330 -27.65 28.32 25.82
N ALA A 331 -26.58 29.10 25.71
CA ALA A 331 -26.59 30.52 26.09
C ALA A 331 -27.49 31.37 25.19
N ARG A 332 -27.60 31.03 23.90
CA ARG A 332 -28.48 31.71 22.95
C ARG A 332 -29.96 31.37 23.16
N ILE A 333 -30.27 30.18 23.68
CA ILE A 333 -31.62 29.77 24.09
C ILE A 333 -32.02 30.43 25.42
N ALA A 334 -31.09 30.62 26.35
CA ALA A 334 -31.38 31.28 27.63
C ALA A 334 -31.55 32.80 27.53
N GLY A 335 -31.01 33.45 26.50
CA GLY A 335 -31.03 34.91 26.32
C GLY A 335 -32.26 35.51 25.62
N ASN A 336 -33.15 34.68 25.05
CA ASN A 336 -34.41 35.13 24.45
C ASN A 336 -35.58 34.62 25.31
N GLY A 337 -36.26 35.55 25.99
CA GLY A 337 -37.02 35.28 27.20
C GLY A 337 -38.31 34.46 27.09
N LYS A 338 -38.81 34.15 28.30
CA LYS A 338 -40.16 33.70 28.65
C LYS A 338 -40.64 32.39 28.00
N ALA A 339 -40.45 31.31 28.74
CA ALA A 339 -41.47 30.28 28.87
C ALA A 339 -41.43 29.75 30.30
N ASN A 340 -42.20 30.39 31.18
CA ASN A 340 -42.81 29.63 32.27
C ASN A 340 -43.69 28.55 31.61
N GLU A 341 -43.73 27.39 32.26
CA GLU A 341 -44.71 26.32 32.03
C GLU A 341 -44.36 25.32 30.92
N LEU A 342 -43.56 24.30 31.30
CA LEU A 342 -43.84 22.88 31.04
C LEU A 342 -42.72 21.98 31.59
N VAL A 343 -42.68 21.83 32.91
CA VAL A 343 -42.02 20.68 33.55
C VAL A 343 -42.97 20.13 34.60
N ARG A 344 -43.94 19.30 34.17
CA ARG A 344 -44.50 18.27 35.04
C ARG A 344 -43.66 17.02 34.88
N ARG A 345 -42.96 16.65 35.96
CA ARG A 345 -42.35 15.32 36.13
C ARG A 345 -43.45 14.26 36.19
N GLY A 346 -43.31 13.22 35.39
CA GLY A 346 -43.95 11.92 35.57
C GLY A 346 -42.88 10.83 35.42
N PRO A 347 -42.88 9.76 36.24
CA PRO A 347 -41.75 8.85 36.42
C PRO A 347 -41.79 7.69 35.41
N GLY A 348 -40.62 7.18 35.02
CA GLY A 348 -40.48 5.83 34.45
C GLY A 348 -39.70 5.75 33.14
N ASN A 349 -38.53 5.11 33.21
CA ASN A 349 -37.74 4.49 32.14
C ASN A 349 -37.39 5.27 30.86
N GLY A 350 -36.16 5.79 30.85
CA GLY A 350 -35.16 5.43 29.84
C GLY A 350 -35.54 5.53 28.36
N GLY A 351 -35.87 6.73 27.89
CA GLY A 351 -35.97 7.02 26.45
C GLY A 351 -36.24 8.50 26.20
N VAL A 352 -35.24 9.24 25.72
CA VAL A 352 -35.43 10.64 25.31
C VAL A 352 -36.15 10.65 23.97
N LYS A 353 -37.46 10.93 23.99
CA LYS A 353 -38.27 11.12 22.77
C LYS A 353 -38.18 12.58 22.33
N LEU A 354 -37.43 12.85 21.25
CA LEU A 354 -37.37 14.18 20.63
C LEU A 354 -38.68 14.43 19.87
N ILE A 355 -39.50 15.36 20.33
CA ILE A 355 -40.67 15.85 19.58
C ILE A 355 -40.22 17.11 18.83
N VAL A 356 -40.08 17.00 17.51
CA VAL A 356 -39.76 18.13 16.62
C VAL A 356 -41.07 18.85 16.27
N VAL A 357 -41.19 20.11 16.67
CA VAL A 357 -42.29 21.00 16.27
C VAL A 357 -42.02 21.52 14.85
N PRO A 358 -43.00 21.48 13.93
CA PRO A 358 -42.76 21.81 12.52
C PRO A 358 -42.82 23.33 12.33
N GLY A 359 -41.67 23.94 12.02
CA GLY A 359 -41.65 25.37 11.79
C GLY A 359 -40.29 25.94 11.42
N HIS A 360 -39.54 25.30 10.51
CA HIS A 360 -38.52 25.96 9.68
C HIS A 360 -38.06 24.97 8.59
N LYS A 361 -38.66 25.06 7.40
CA LYS A 361 -38.19 24.35 6.20
C LYS A 361 -36.88 24.99 5.76
N GLY A 362 -35.74 24.37 6.10
CA GLY A 362 -34.43 24.86 5.67
C GLY A 362 -33.22 24.11 6.22
N ILE A 363 -33.37 23.28 7.26
CA ILE A 363 -32.21 22.62 7.92
C ILE A 363 -32.29 21.07 7.87
N ALA A 364 -33.36 20.50 7.32
CA ALA A 364 -33.49 19.04 7.19
C ALA A 364 -32.81 18.43 5.93
N ALA A 365 -32.32 19.25 5.00
CA ALA A 365 -31.76 18.76 3.73
C ALA A 365 -30.24 18.47 3.77
N GLN A 366 -29.56 18.68 4.90
CA GLN A 366 -28.11 18.46 5.01
C GLN A 366 -27.72 17.27 5.91
N ILE A 367 -28.70 16.48 6.38
CA ILE A 367 -28.48 15.27 7.20
C ILE A 367 -29.00 13.99 6.51
N ALA A 368 -29.78 14.09 5.43
CA ALA A 368 -30.30 12.92 4.69
C ALA A 368 -29.46 12.54 3.46
N GLY A 369 -28.12 12.53 3.61
CA GLY A 369 -27.16 12.19 2.57
C GLY A 369 -26.25 11.03 2.95
N ASN A 370 -26.78 9.99 3.59
CA ASN A 370 -26.19 8.64 3.58
C ASN A 370 -27.23 7.66 4.13
N GLY A 371 -27.99 7.06 3.21
CA GLY A 371 -28.90 5.97 3.53
C GLY A 371 -28.14 4.70 3.90
N LYS A 372 -28.54 4.11 5.02
CA LYS A 372 -28.78 2.67 5.11
C LYS A 372 -30.02 2.46 5.98
N ALA A 373 -31.18 2.52 5.31
CA ALA A 373 -32.34 1.78 5.76
C ALA A 373 -32.09 0.33 5.33
N ASP A 374 -32.02 -0.59 6.29
CA ASP A 374 -32.94 -1.72 6.30
C ASP A 374 -32.83 -2.45 7.65
N GLU A 375 -34.00 -2.50 8.29
CA GLU A 375 -34.57 -3.70 8.89
C GLU A 375 -33.83 -4.36 10.06
N PHE A 376 -34.19 -3.95 11.28
CA PHE A 376 -34.25 -4.88 12.41
C PHE A 376 -35.49 -4.61 13.26
N VAL A 377 -36.15 -5.72 13.61
CA VAL A 377 -37.21 -5.95 14.62
C VAL A 377 -38.67 -5.93 14.13
N ARG A 378 -39.11 -7.13 13.73
CA ARG A 378 -40.36 -7.73 14.23
C ARG A 378 -40.28 -7.83 15.76
N ARG A 379 -41.18 -7.14 16.46
CA ARG A 379 -41.99 -7.58 17.61
C ARG A 379 -42.47 -6.37 18.40
#